data_AF-L5JW63-F1
#
_entry.id   AF-L5JW63-F1
#
_cell.length_a   1.000
_cell.length_b   1.000
_cell.length_c   1.000
_cell.angle_alpha   90.00
_cell.angle_beta   90.00
_cell.angle_gamma   90.00
#
_symmetry.space_group_name_H-M   'P 1'
#
loop_
_entity.id
_entity.type
_entity.pdbx_description
1 polymer ?
#
loop_
_entity_poly.entity_id
_entity_poly.type
_entity_poly.pdbx_seq_one_letter_code
_entity_poly.pdbx_strand_id
1 'polypeptide(L)'
;MHHIEESFREIKGAIQAKDIFQNVTILSTLEILRSVKPLDVCCMTTNLLAFYVDRVFKDHQELNPQILRKISSIANSFLYMQKALQQCQEQRLCHCGQEATNATRIIHNNYNQLEVQSAALKSLGELDVFLAWVHKNHQGASTA
;
A
#
# COMPACT_ATOMS: atom_id res chain seq x y z
N MET A 1 7.56 -8.07 6.82
CA MET A 1 6.12 -8.26 6.54
C MET A 1 5.33 -8.53 7.80
N HIS A 2 5.65 -9.59 8.57
CA HIS A 2 4.96 -9.95 9.82
C HIS A 2 4.73 -8.78 10.80
N HIS A 3 5.76 -7.96 11.04
CA HIS A 3 5.66 -6.78 11.93
C HIS A 3 4.57 -5.77 11.48
N ILE A 4 4.39 -5.59 10.17
CA ILE A 4 3.39 -4.69 9.59
C ILE A 4 1.98 -5.28 9.77
N GLU A 5 1.84 -6.58 9.48
CA GLU A 5 0.57 -7.31 9.63
C GLU A 5 0.10 -7.33 11.09
N GLU A 6 1.01 -7.54 12.03
CA GLU A 6 0.73 -7.50 13.47
C GLU A 6 0.29 -6.11 13.91
N SER A 7 1.07 -5.08 13.57
CA SER A 7 0.73 -3.68 13.88
C SER A 7 -0.61 -3.27 13.28
N PHE A 8 -0.91 -3.70 12.05
CA PHE A 8 -2.17 -3.38 11.39
C PHE A 8 -3.34 -4.12 12.01
N ARG A 9 -3.18 -5.41 12.35
CA ARG A 9 -4.24 -6.22 12.98
C ARG A 9 -4.80 -5.59 14.24
N GLU A 10 -3.95 -4.97 15.04
CA GLU A 10 -4.35 -4.29 16.28
C GLU A 10 -5.24 -3.05 16.05
N ILE A 11 -5.10 -2.38 14.90
CA ILE A 11 -5.84 -1.14 14.60
C ILE A 11 -6.88 -1.29 13.49
N LYS A 12 -6.87 -2.41 12.75
CA LYS A 12 -7.69 -2.66 11.57
C LYS A 12 -9.18 -2.39 11.82
N GLY A 13 -9.74 -2.98 12.88
CA GLY A 13 -11.15 -2.80 13.21
C GLY A 13 -11.51 -1.33 13.51
N ALA A 14 -10.64 -0.61 14.22
CA ALA A 14 -10.87 0.79 14.55
C ALA A 14 -10.75 1.72 13.33
N ILE A 15 -9.84 1.42 12.40
CA ILE A 15 -9.69 2.17 11.15
C ILE A 15 -10.88 1.90 10.21
N GLN A 16 -11.20 0.63 9.97
CA GLN A 16 -12.28 0.23 9.06
C GLN A 16 -13.66 0.66 9.56
N ALA A 17 -13.90 0.69 10.87
CA ALA A 17 -15.15 1.20 11.44
C ALA A 17 -15.39 2.70 11.17
N LYS A 18 -14.34 3.47 10.87
CA LYS A 18 -14.43 4.89 10.52
C LYS A 18 -14.66 5.11 9.00
N ASP A 19 -14.56 4.08 8.16
CA ASP A 19 -14.77 4.20 6.71
C ASP A 19 -16.25 4.37 6.37
N ILE A 20 -16.60 5.52 5.80
CA ILE A 20 -17.96 5.86 5.37
C ILE A 20 -18.24 5.49 3.90
N PHE A 21 -17.22 5.10 3.12
CA PHE A 21 -17.31 4.81 1.69
C PHE A 21 -17.20 3.31 1.39
N GLN A 22 -18.18 2.53 1.85
CA GLN A 22 -18.21 1.06 1.68
C GLN A 22 -18.32 0.60 0.23
N ASN A 23 -18.91 1.42 -0.66
CA ASN A 23 -19.13 1.08 -2.06
C ASN A 23 -17.93 1.36 -2.98
N VAL A 24 -16.87 1.95 -2.43
CA VAL A 24 -15.63 2.26 -3.15
C VAL A 24 -14.55 1.32 -2.63
N THR A 25 -13.63 0.89 -3.48
CA THR A 25 -12.41 0.20 -3.07
C THR A 25 -11.26 0.89 -3.77
N ILE A 26 -10.37 1.55 -3.02
CA ILE A 26 -9.29 2.35 -3.61
C ILE A 26 -8.30 1.43 -4.32
N LEU A 27 -7.95 0.32 -3.67
CA LEU A 27 -7.02 -0.70 -4.15
C LEU A 27 -7.68 -1.79 -5.00
N SER A 28 -8.85 -1.53 -5.59
CA SER A 28 -9.62 -2.50 -6.39
C SER A 28 -8.77 -3.17 -7.47
N THR A 29 -7.82 -2.44 -8.05
CA THR A 29 -6.95 -2.98 -9.10
C THR A 29 -6.03 -4.09 -8.59
N LEU A 30 -5.66 -4.11 -7.31
CA LEU A 30 -4.86 -5.19 -6.73
C LEU A 30 -5.67 -6.49 -6.58
N GLU A 31 -6.99 -6.38 -6.41
CA GLU A 31 -7.89 -7.53 -6.37
C GLU A 31 -8.09 -8.16 -7.75
N ILE A 32 -8.01 -7.34 -8.81
CA ILE A 32 -8.08 -7.77 -10.21
C ILE A 32 -6.71 -8.30 -10.66
N LEU A 33 -5.64 -7.57 -10.37
CA LEU A 33 -4.26 -7.90 -10.70
C LEU A 33 -3.59 -8.72 -9.58
N ARG A 34 -4.24 -9.82 -9.20
CA ARG A 34 -3.71 -10.72 -8.17
C ARG A 34 -2.38 -11.35 -8.57
N SER A 35 -2.05 -11.40 -9.86
CA SER A 35 -0.78 -11.86 -10.39
C SER A 35 -0.40 -10.92 -11.52
N VAL A 36 0.68 -10.18 -11.35
CA VAL A 36 1.26 -9.36 -12.43
C VAL A 36 2.50 -10.04 -12.97
N LYS A 37 3.01 -9.55 -14.11
CA LYS A 37 4.26 -10.07 -14.65
C LYS A 37 5.37 -9.87 -13.62
N PRO A 38 6.29 -10.85 -13.43
CA PRO A 38 7.37 -10.71 -12.44
C PRO A 38 8.17 -9.41 -12.57
N LEU A 39 8.38 -8.94 -13.81
CA LEU A 39 9.07 -7.68 -14.10
C LEU A 39 8.33 -6.44 -13.57
N ASP A 40 7.00 -6.51 -13.49
CA ASP A 40 6.14 -5.42 -13.05
C ASP A 40 5.98 -5.37 -11.52
N VAL A 41 6.25 -6.48 -10.83
CA VAL A 41 6.10 -6.60 -9.37
C VAL A 41 6.95 -5.56 -8.64
N CYS A 42 8.23 -5.41 -9.00
CA CYS A 42 9.09 -4.42 -8.34
C CYS A 42 8.52 -3.00 -8.51
N CYS A 43 8.22 -2.61 -9.76
CA CYS A 43 7.71 -1.27 -10.04
C CYS A 43 6.40 -0.99 -9.27
N MET A 44 5.43 -1.89 -9.35
CA MET A 44 4.16 -1.71 -8.65
C MET A 44 4.36 -1.63 -7.14
N THR A 45 5.22 -2.47 -6.56
CA THR A 45 5.53 -2.41 -5.14
C THR A 45 6.08 -1.04 -4.77
N THR A 46 7.06 -0.52 -5.53
CA THR A 46 7.63 0.79 -5.22
C THR A 46 6.62 1.92 -5.37
N ASN A 47 5.80 1.91 -6.41
CA ASN A 47 4.76 2.92 -6.62
C ASN A 47 3.73 2.91 -5.49
N LEU A 48 3.33 1.73 -5.01
CA LEU A 48 2.38 1.60 -3.92
C LEU A 48 2.98 2.02 -2.58
N LEU A 49 4.25 1.70 -2.32
CA LEU A 49 4.94 2.20 -1.14
C LEU A 49 5.03 3.73 -1.16
N ALA A 50 5.36 4.33 -2.29
CA ALA A 50 5.37 5.79 -2.48
C ALA A 50 3.98 6.39 -2.28
N PHE A 51 2.94 5.78 -2.85
CA PHE A 51 1.56 6.19 -2.60
C PHE A 51 1.22 6.20 -1.10
N TYR A 52 1.60 5.18 -0.34
CA TYR A 52 1.33 5.17 1.10
C TYR A 52 2.12 6.23 1.86
N VAL A 53 3.42 6.39 1.56
CA VAL A 53 4.30 7.33 2.26
C VAL A 53 4.00 8.79 1.93
N ASP A 54 3.86 9.11 0.65
CA ASP A 54 3.75 10.49 0.17
C ASP A 54 2.32 11.03 0.26
N ARG A 55 1.33 10.13 0.37
CA ARG A 55 -0.11 10.47 0.38
C ARG A 55 -0.77 9.96 1.64
N VAL A 56 -0.96 8.65 1.76
CA VAL A 56 -1.84 8.07 2.79
C VAL A 56 -1.41 8.43 4.21
N PHE A 57 -0.15 8.22 4.59
CA PHE A 57 0.33 8.54 5.93
C PHE A 57 0.41 10.05 6.19
N LYS A 58 0.65 10.84 5.15
CA LYS A 58 0.75 12.29 5.24
C LYS A 58 -0.62 12.96 5.39
N ASP A 59 -1.60 12.45 4.65
CA ASP A 59 -2.94 12.99 4.58
C ASP A 59 -3.78 12.53 5.77
N HIS A 60 -3.49 11.38 6.37
CA HIS A 60 -4.25 10.86 7.51
C HIS A 60 -3.97 11.62 8.82
N GLN A 61 -5.04 12.02 9.51
CA GLN A 61 -4.98 12.55 10.88
C GLN A 61 -5.60 11.55 11.88
N GLU A 62 -4.79 11.10 12.85
CA GLU A 62 -5.27 10.25 13.95
C GLU A 62 -5.13 10.98 15.29
N LEU A 63 -6.24 11.06 16.02
CA LEU A 63 -6.30 11.71 17.34
C LEU A 63 -6.00 10.73 18.47
N ASN A 64 -6.22 9.42 18.26
CA ASN A 64 -5.93 8.41 19.24
C ASN A 64 -4.41 8.08 19.26
N PRO A 65 -3.68 8.38 20.35
CA PRO A 65 -2.24 8.18 20.39
C PRO A 65 -1.80 6.72 20.23
N GLN A 66 -2.63 5.75 20.65
CA GLN A 66 -2.30 4.34 20.51
C GLN A 66 -2.40 3.88 19.06
N ILE A 67 -3.43 4.35 18.34
CA ILE A 67 -3.58 4.07 16.91
C ILE A 67 -2.46 4.77 16.13
N LEU A 68 -2.19 6.04 16.44
CA LEU A 68 -1.13 6.82 15.79
C LEU A 68 0.24 6.15 15.94
N ARG A 69 0.59 5.59 17.11
CA ARG A 69 1.85 4.85 17.30
C ARG A 69 1.96 3.66 16.36
N LYS A 70 0.88 2.90 16.15
CA LYS A 70 0.86 1.75 15.25
C LYS A 70 0.96 2.19 13.79
N ILE A 71 0.28 3.27 13.40
CA ILE A 71 0.43 3.88 12.07
C ILE A 71 1.88 4.32 11.84
N SER A 72 2.52 4.99 12.80
CA SER A 72 3.94 5.37 12.69
C SER A 72 4.87 4.16 12.59
N SER A 73 4.59 3.08 13.32
CA SER A 73 5.32 1.81 13.21
C SER A 73 5.25 1.22 11.79
N ILE A 74 4.05 1.23 11.21
CA ILE A 74 3.79 0.79 9.84
C ILE A 74 4.52 1.70 8.84
N ALA A 75 4.39 3.03 8.97
CA ALA A 75 5.03 4.00 8.09
C ALA A 75 6.56 3.86 8.07
N ASN A 76 7.18 3.66 9.24
CA ASN A 76 8.62 3.38 9.33
C ASN A 76 9.01 2.08 8.60
N SER A 77 8.17 1.05 8.68
CA SER A 77 8.40 -0.20 7.95
C SER A 77 8.30 0.02 6.43
N PHE A 78 7.40 0.90 5.98
CA PHE A 78 7.27 1.28 4.57
C PHE A 78 8.50 2.06 4.08
N LEU A 79 9.00 3.02 4.85
CA LEU A 79 10.25 3.73 4.54
C LEU A 79 11.44 2.77 4.41
N TYR A 80 11.53 1.78 5.31
CA TYR A 80 12.56 0.75 5.22
C TYR A 80 12.45 -0.08 3.92
N MET A 81 11.23 -0.50 3.54
CA MET A 81 10.99 -1.22 2.29
C MET A 81 11.31 -0.38 1.05
N GLN A 82 10.96 0.91 1.04
CA GLN A 82 11.33 1.81 -0.04
C GLN A 82 12.85 1.91 -0.18
N LYS A 83 13.57 2.08 0.93
CA LYS A 83 15.03 2.13 0.92
C LYS A 83 15.66 0.84 0.39
N ALA A 84 15.08 -0.32 0.72
CA ALA A 84 15.54 -1.61 0.19
C ALA A 84 15.33 -1.72 -1.34
N LEU A 85 14.21 -1.22 -1.85
CA LEU A 85 13.90 -1.23 -3.29
C LEU A 85 14.60 -0.12 -4.08
N GLN A 86 15.07 0.93 -3.42
CA GLN A 86 15.76 2.07 -4.05
C GLN A 86 17.00 1.60 -4.83
N GLN A 87 17.74 0.61 -4.30
CA GLN A 87 18.90 0.04 -4.99
C GLN A 87 18.52 -0.62 -6.33
N CYS A 88 17.37 -1.29 -6.39
CA CYS A 88 16.85 -1.89 -7.63
C CYS A 88 16.38 -0.81 -8.62
N GLN A 89 15.85 0.31 -8.13
CA GLN A 89 15.47 1.44 -8.98
C GLN A 89 16.68 2.16 -9.57
N GLU A 90 17.71 2.44 -8.77
CA GLU A 90 18.95 3.10 -9.22
C GLU A 90 19.65 2.27 -10.31
N GLN A 91 19.58 0.95 -10.21
CA GLN A 91 20.10 0.01 -11.20
C GLN A 91 19.16 -0.20 -12.41
N ARG A 92 18.02 0.50 -12.48
CA ARG A 92 16.98 0.37 -13.52
C ARG A 92 16.45 -1.06 -13.69
N LEU A 93 16.48 -1.86 -12.62
CA LEU A 93 16.01 -3.25 -12.61
C LEU A 93 14.49 -3.36 -12.48
N CYS A 94 13.80 -2.26 -12.16
CA CYS A 94 12.36 -2.22 -11.99
C CYS A 94 11.70 -1.54 -13.19
N HIS A 95 11.34 -2.34 -14.20
CA HIS A 95 10.57 -1.86 -15.35
C HIS A 95 9.07 -1.79 -14.99
N CYS A 96 8.38 -0.79 -15.54
CA CYS A 96 6.94 -0.64 -15.38
C CYS A 96 6.26 -0.87 -16.74
N GLY A 97 5.67 -2.04 -16.93
CA GLY A 97 4.80 -2.29 -18.06
C GLY A 97 3.52 -1.46 -17.99
N GLN A 98 2.84 -1.34 -19.13
CA GLN A 98 1.62 -0.52 -19.27
C GLN A 98 0.51 -0.94 -18.29
N GLU A 99 0.39 -2.24 -17.99
CA GLU A 99 -0.58 -2.79 -17.04
C GLU A 99 -0.33 -2.27 -15.62
N ALA A 100 0.91 -2.36 -15.14
CA ALA A 100 1.33 -1.83 -13.86
C ALA A 100 1.12 -0.32 -13.75
N THR A 101 1.54 0.44 -14.77
CA THR A 101 1.35 1.89 -14.82
C THR A 101 -0.13 2.27 -14.76
N ASN A 102 -0.98 1.58 -15.54
CA ASN A 102 -2.42 1.80 -15.52
C ASN A 102 -3.03 1.48 -14.16
N ALA A 103 -2.58 0.39 -13.52
CA ALA A 103 -3.07 -0.01 -12.22
C ALA A 103 -2.75 1.00 -11.12
N THR A 104 -1.49 1.45 -11.07
CA THR A 104 -1.08 2.54 -10.17
C THR A 104 -1.91 3.80 -10.43
N ARG A 105 -2.12 4.18 -11.70
CA ARG A 105 -2.94 5.36 -12.05
C ARG A 105 -4.38 5.24 -11.58
N ILE A 106 -5.02 4.07 -11.73
CA ILE A 106 -6.39 3.84 -11.26
C ILE A 106 -6.48 4.03 -9.75
N ILE A 107 -5.51 3.51 -8.99
CA ILE A 107 -5.46 3.67 -7.53
C ILE A 107 -5.39 5.15 -7.14
N HIS A 108 -4.51 5.93 -7.78
CA HIS A 108 -4.44 7.38 -7.56
C HIS A 108 -5.74 8.09 -7.93
N ASN A 109 -6.40 7.69 -9.01
CA ASN A 109 -7.67 8.27 -9.43
C ASN A 109 -8.80 7.94 -8.44
N ASN A 110 -8.85 6.73 -7.91
CA ASN A 110 -9.83 6.34 -6.90
C ASN A 110 -9.63 7.14 -5.61
N TYR A 111 -8.37 7.31 -5.19
CA TYR A 111 -8.04 8.17 -4.04
C TYR A 111 -8.49 9.61 -4.25
N ASN A 112 -8.22 10.19 -5.42
CA ASN A 112 -8.56 11.58 -5.74
C ASN A 112 -10.06 11.87 -5.89
N GLN A 113 -10.90 10.83 -6.00
CA GLN A 113 -12.35 10.98 -6.07
C GLN A 113 -12.99 11.19 -4.69
N LEU A 114 -12.26 10.90 -3.61
CA LEU A 114 -12.72 11.05 -2.24
C LEU A 114 -12.12 12.31 -1.61
N GLU A 115 -12.76 12.79 -0.55
CA GLU A 115 -12.18 13.81 0.32
C GLU A 115 -10.88 13.26 0.93
N VAL A 116 -9.84 14.11 1.05
CA VAL A 116 -8.46 13.70 1.35
C VAL A 116 -8.33 12.88 2.63
N GLN A 117 -8.95 13.31 3.73
CA GLN A 117 -8.91 12.57 5.00
C GLN A 117 -9.60 11.21 4.89
N SER A 118 -10.75 11.18 4.21
CA SER A 118 -11.53 9.96 3.97
C SER A 118 -10.77 8.98 3.07
N ALA A 119 -10.11 9.49 2.03
CA ALA A 119 -9.28 8.70 1.11
C ALA A 119 -8.10 8.05 1.83
N ALA A 120 -7.42 8.82 2.70
CA ALA A 120 -6.30 8.36 3.50
C ALA A 120 -6.73 7.28 4.49
N LEU A 121 -7.79 7.54 5.26
CA LEU A 121 -8.37 6.59 6.19
C LEU A 121 -8.77 5.28 5.51
N LYS A 122 -9.43 5.38 4.35
CA LYS A 122 -9.86 4.23 3.56
C LYS A 122 -8.68 3.42 3.04
N SER A 123 -7.66 4.09 2.49
CA SER A 123 -6.44 3.42 2.01
C SER A 123 -5.67 2.73 3.14
N LEU A 124 -5.69 3.29 4.36
CA LEU A 124 -5.18 2.60 5.56
C LEU A 124 -6.03 1.37 5.90
N GLY A 125 -7.36 1.48 5.80
CA GLY A 125 -8.28 0.37 6.03
C GLY A 125 -8.11 -0.79 5.04
N GLU A 126 -7.61 -0.51 3.83
CA GLU A 126 -7.34 -1.50 2.78
C GLU A 126 -5.88 -2.01 2.79
N LEU A 127 -5.11 -1.73 3.85
CA LEU A 127 -3.70 -2.13 3.93
C LEU A 127 -3.50 -3.65 3.84
N ASP A 128 -4.44 -4.45 4.33
CA ASP A 128 -4.41 -5.92 4.17
C ASP A 128 -4.46 -6.36 2.70
N VAL A 129 -5.19 -5.64 1.85
CA VAL A 129 -5.21 -5.90 0.40
C VAL A 129 -3.82 -5.71 -0.19
N PHE A 130 -3.13 -4.62 0.17
CA PHE A 130 -1.75 -4.38 -0.25
C PHE A 130 -0.79 -5.46 0.26
N LEU A 131 -0.85 -5.79 1.56
CA LEU A 131 0.06 -6.78 2.16
C LEU A 131 -0.14 -8.17 1.55
N ALA A 132 -1.39 -8.59 1.30
CA ALA A 132 -1.70 -9.83 0.62
C ALA A 132 -1.16 -9.85 -0.82
N TRP A 133 -1.25 -8.73 -1.54
CA TRP A 133 -0.69 -8.60 -2.89
C TRP A 133 0.84 -8.71 -2.88
N VAL A 134 1.53 -8.03 -1.95
CA VAL A 134 2.99 -8.12 -1.83
C VAL A 134 3.42 -9.55 -1.48
N HIS A 135 2.75 -10.18 -0.52
CA HIS A 135 3.04 -11.56 -0.14
C HIS A 135 2.97 -12.50 -1.34
N LYS A 136 1.88 -12.45 -2.10
CA LYS A 136 1.68 -13.30 -3.27
C LYS A 136 2.73 -13.09 -4.37
N ASN A 137 3.12 -11.85 -4.63
CA ASN A 137 4.00 -11.53 -5.76
C ASN A 137 5.49 -11.57 -5.41
N HIS A 138 5.88 -11.51 -4.12
CA HIS A 138 7.28 -11.62 -3.68
C HIS A 138 7.65 -12.99 -3.10
N GLN A 139 6.69 -13.87 -2.80
CA GLN A 139 6.97 -15.23 -2.33
C GLN A 139 7.71 -16.13 -3.34
N GLY A 140 7.71 -15.78 -4.63
CA GLY A 140 8.51 -16.46 -5.65
C GLY A 140 10.03 -16.18 -5.60
N ALA A 141 10.49 -15.24 -4.76
CA ALA A 141 11.90 -14.85 -4.69
C ALA A 141 12.72 -15.63 -3.63
N SER A 142 12.11 -16.56 -2.89
CA SER A 142 12.76 -17.22 -1.75
C SER A 142 13.08 -18.71 -1.95
N THR A 143 12.98 -19.24 -3.18
CA THR A 143 13.33 -20.63 -3.51
C THR A 143 14.07 -20.77 -4.84
N ALA A 144 15.15 -20.01 -5.03
CA ALA A 144 16.14 -20.26 -6.08
C ALA A 144 17.54 -20.28 -5.47
#